data_AF-A0A6I5Z890-F1
#
_entry.id   AF-A0A6I5Z890-F1
#
_cell.length_a   1.000
_cell.length_b   1.000
_cell.length_c   1.000
_cell.angle_alpha   90.00
_cell.angle_beta   90.00
_cell.angle_gamma   90.00
#
_symmetry.space_group_name_H-M   'P 1'
#
loop_
_entity.id
_entity.type
_entity.pdbx_description
1 polymer ?
#
loop_
_entity_poly.entity_id
_entity_poly.type
_entity_poly.pdbx_seq_one_letter_code
_entity_poly.pdbx_strand_id
1 'polypeptide(L)'
;MRYENPLYMAEDAGAADLIAGGRLQLGISRGSPEQVLEGYKYFGYVPPEGSTDADMARQHTEVFLRVIEGGGFARPNPRPMFPNPPGLLPIEPQSPGLRDRIWWGAGTRATAEWTAQQGMNLMSSTLLTEDTGVPFHQLQAEQIHRFRKAWADAGHPHEPRVSVSRSIFALVDDRDRAYFGRGGDESDQVGIIDNSVARFGRSYADEPDKLIEQLREDEAIAAADTLLLTVPNQLGVEYNAHVIESILKYVAPELGWR
;
A
#
# COMPACT_ATOMS: atom_id res chain seq x y z
N MET A 1 -6.05 -2.02 -9.66
CA MET A 1 -6.97 -1.08 -10.36
C MET A 1 -7.17 -1.42 -11.84
N ARG A 2 -6.18 -1.93 -12.59
CA ARG A 2 -6.40 -2.31 -14.00
C ARG A 2 -7.39 -3.45 -14.25
N TYR A 3 -7.75 -4.18 -13.20
CA TYR A 3 -8.71 -5.29 -13.18
C TYR A 3 -10.10 -4.90 -12.64
N GLU A 4 -10.27 -3.65 -12.22
CA GLU A 4 -11.44 -3.26 -11.44
C GLU A 4 -12.38 -2.38 -12.24
N ASN A 5 -13.68 -2.54 -12.01
CA ASN A 5 -14.67 -1.52 -12.36
C ASN A 5 -14.69 -0.50 -11.20
N PRO A 6 -14.31 0.77 -11.44
CA PRO A 6 -14.19 1.74 -10.36
C PRO A 6 -15.52 2.09 -9.68
N LEU A 7 -16.66 1.90 -10.34
CA LEU A 7 -17.98 2.15 -9.74
C LEU A 7 -18.39 1.01 -8.82
N TYR A 8 -18.21 -0.24 -9.26
CA TYR A 8 -18.50 -1.41 -8.45
C TYR A 8 -17.60 -1.46 -7.20
N MET A 9 -16.30 -1.16 -7.39
CA MET A 9 -15.36 -1.04 -6.29
C MET A 9 -15.75 0.05 -5.28
N ALA A 10 -16.36 1.16 -5.73
CA ALA A 10 -16.84 2.21 -4.84
C ALA A 10 -18.03 1.75 -3.98
N GLU A 11 -18.97 0.98 -4.55
CA GLU A 11 -20.07 0.36 -3.81
C GLU A 11 -19.54 -0.59 -2.73
N ASP A 12 -18.63 -1.51 -3.11
CA ASP A 12 -18.03 -2.48 -2.20
C ASP A 12 -17.20 -1.81 -1.10
N ALA A 13 -16.39 -0.80 -1.44
CA ALA A 13 -15.58 -0.07 -0.46
C ALA A 13 -16.45 0.72 0.52
N GLY A 14 -17.50 1.38 0.03
CA GLY A 14 -18.47 2.09 0.87
C GLY A 14 -19.18 1.14 1.83
N ALA A 15 -19.71 0.02 1.32
CA ALA A 15 -20.38 -0.98 2.14
C ALA A 15 -19.44 -1.60 3.19
N ALA A 16 -18.23 -2.00 2.79
CA ALA A 16 -17.24 -2.60 3.68
C ALA A 16 -16.82 -1.64 4.80
N ASP A 17 -16.61 -0.35 4.50
CA ASP A 17 -16.24 0.64 5.50
C ASP A 17 -17.37 0.90 6.50
N LEU A 18 -18.63 0.97 6.02
CA LEU A 18 -19.80 1.11 6.89
C LEU A 18 -19.97 -0.10 7.81
N ILE A 19 -19.82 -1.32 7.30
CA ILE A 19 -19.86 -2.55 8.10
C ILE A 19 -18.72 -2.56 9.12
N ALA A 20 -17.53 -2.07 8.74
CA ALA A 20 -16.39 -1.96 9.63
C ALA A 20 -16.52 -0.82 10.66
N GLY A 21 -17.52 0.06 10.55
CA GLY A 21 -17.70 1.22 11.40
C GLY A 21 -16.65 2.31 11.16
N GLY A 22 -16.27 2.55 9.91
CA GLY A 22 -15.30 3.58 9.52
C GLY A 22 -13.83 3.21 9.75
N ARG A 23 -13.54 1.92 9.94
CA ARG A 23 -12.18 1.42 10.25
C ARG A 23 -11.39 0.93 9.04
N LEU A 24 -11.98 0.91 7.85
CA LEU A 24 -11.32 0.38 6.67
C LEU A 24 -10.14 1.28 6.25
N GLN A 25 -8.97 0.66 6.08
CA GLN A 25 -7.82 1.25 5.39
C GLN A 25 -7.66 0.48 4.08
N LEU A 26 -7.90 1.15 2.94
CA LEU A 26 -8.00 0.48 1.66
C LEU A 26 -6.75 0.73 0.81
N GLY A 27 -5.92 -0.31 0.66
CA GLY A 27 -4.77 -0.30 -0.24
C GLY A 27 -5.15 -0.64 -1.68
N ILE A 28 -4.80 0.24 -2.60
CA ILE A 28 -4.96 0.06 -4.04
C ILE A 28 -3.63 0.26 -4.77
N SER A 29 -3.53 -0.25 -6.00
CA SER A 29 -2.36 -0.07 -6.84
C SER A 29 -2.71 -0.29 -8.31
N ARG A 30 -1.75 -0.07 -9.20
CA ARG A 30 -1.88 -0.44 -10.62
C ARG A 30 -2.33 -1.89 -10.78
N GLY A 31 -1.59 -2.81 -10.15
CA GLY A 31 -1.68 -4.27 -10.25
C GLY A 31 -0.29 -4.90 -10.05
N SER A 32 -0.22 -6.19 -9.72
CA SER A 32 1.06 -6.93 -9.58
C SER A 32 1.70 -7.21 -10.94
N PRO A 33 2.96 -7.65 -11.02
CA PRO A 33 3.45 -8.29 -12.24
C PRO A 33 2.52 -9.46 -12.64
N GLU A 34 2.25 -9.58 -13.93
CA GLU A 34 1.22 -10.50 -14.43
C GLU A 34 1.71 -11.96 -14.44
N GLN A 35 0.88 -12.89 -13.95
CA GLN A 35 1.03 -14.32 -14.26
C GLN A 35 0.43 -14.67 -15.62
N VAL A 36 -0.56 -13.89 -16.06
CA VAL A 36 -1.28 -14.07 -17.32
C VAL A 36 -0.99 -12.87 -18.21
N LEU A 37 -0.43 -13.11 -19.39
CA LEU A 37 -0.17 -12.04 -20.36
C LEU A 37 -1.45 -11.25 -20.62
N GLU A 38 -1.41 -9.96 -20.29
CA GLU A 38 -2.54 -9.03 -20.44
C GLU A 38 -3.85 -9.52 -19.79
N GLY A 39 -3.76 -10.17 -18.62
CA GLY A 39 -4.89 -10.81 -17.96
C GLY A 39 -6.12 -9.89 -17.75
N TYR A 40 -5.90 -8.59 -17.59
CA TYR A 40 -6.96 -7.58 -17.45
C TYR A 40 -7.93 -7.55 -18.65
N LYS A 41 -7.49 -7.98 -19.85
CA LYS A 41 -8.35 -8.09 -21.04
C LYS A 41 -9.44 -9.14 -20.90
N TYR A 42 -9.21 -10.20 -20.11
CA TYR A 42 -10.22 -11.25 -19.87
C TYR A 42 -11.35 -10.77 -18.95
N PHE A 43 -11.13 -9.68 -18.22
CA PHE A 43 -12.16 -8.98 -17.46
C PHE A 43 -12.88 -7.92 -18.31
N GLY A 44 -12.55 -7.80 -19.59
CA GLY A 44 -13.13 -6.84 -20.52
C GLY A 44 -12.49 -5.45 -20.47
N TYR A 45 -11.39 -5.27 -19.73
CA TYR A 45 -10.69 -3.99 -19.68
C TYR A 45 -9.64 -3.94 -20.78
N VAL A 46 -9.77 -2.96 -21.68
CA VAL A 46 -8.80 -2.74 -22.75
C VAL A 46 -8.43 -1.26 -22.71
N PRO A 47 -7.14 -0.94 -22.48
CA PRO A 47 -6.67 0.44 -22.53
C PRO A 47 -7.02 1.07 -23.88
N PRO A 48 -7.46 2.34 -23.91
CA PRO A 48 -7.61 3.09 -25.14
C PRO A 48 -6.35 3.05 -26.01
N GLU A 49 -6.52 3.19 -27.32
CA GLU A 49 -5.39 3.27 -28.25
C GLU A 49 -4.41 4.38 -27.82
N GLY A 50 -3.12 4.05 -27.77
CA GLY A 50 -2.06 4.97 -27.32
C GLY A 50 -1.88 5.08 -25.80
N SER A 51 -2.61 4.29 -25.00
CA SER A 51 -2.46 4.25 -23.53
C SER A 51 -2.01 2.87 -23.04
N THR A 52 -1.39 2.84 -21.85
CA THR A 52 -0.93 1.60 -21.21
C THR A 52 -1.96 1.05 -20.21
N ASP A 53 -1.77 -0.19 -19.76
CA ASP A 53 -2.55 -0.76 -18.64
C ASP A 53 -2.34 0.04 -17.35
N ALA A 54 -1.16 0.65 -17.19
CA ALA A 54 -0.86 1.53 -16.07
C ALA A 54 -1.69 2.83 -16.12
N ASP A 55 -1.85 3.41 -17.31
CA ASP A 55 -2.64 4.64 -17.49
C ASP A 55 -4.12 4.36 -17.25
N MET A 56 -4.64 3.25 -17.78
CA MET A 56 -6.00 2.79 -17.49
C MET A 56 -6.23 2.58 -15.99
N ALA A 57 -5.26 1.99 -15.27
CA ALA A 57 -5.36 1.82 -13.82
C ALA A 57 -5.43 3.14 -13.06
N ARG A 58 -4.64 4.14 -13.47
CA ARG A 58 -4.68 5.51 -12.89
C ARG A 58 -6.02 6.18 -13.19
N GLN A 59 -6.53 6.06 -14.41
CA GLN A 59 -7.85 6.57 -14.77
C GLN A 59 -8.96 5.92 -13.94
N HIS A 60 -8.95 4.60 -13.75
CA HIS A 60 -9.89 3.91 -12.86
C HIS A 60 -9.79 4.45 -11.42
N THR A 61 -8.58 4.72 -10.95
CA THR A 61 -8.35 5.30 -9.63
C THR A 61 -8.96 6.70 -9.50
N GLU A 62 -8.76 7.57 -10.49
CA GLU A 62 -9.35 8.91 -10.50
C GLU A 62 -10.88 8.87 -10.48
N VAL A 63 -11.49 7.95 -11.24
CA VAL A 63 -12.95 7.73 -11.21
C VAL A 63 -13.38 7.26 -9.82
N PHE A 64 -12.72 6.24 -9.27
CA PHE A 64 -12.99 5.69 -7.95
C PHE A 64 -12.94 6.77 -6.86
N LEU A 65 -11.85 7.54 -6.79
CA LEU A 65 -11.67 8.61 -5.80
C LEU A 65 -12.77 9.66 -5.88
N ARG A 66 -13.19 10.04 -7.09
CA ARG A 66 -14.27 11.02 -7.29
C ARG A 66 -15.62 10.51 -6.79
N VAL A 67 -15.96 9.25 -7.06
CA VAL A 67 -17.30 8.73 -6.72
C VAL A 67 -17.45 8.39 -5.24
N ILE A 68 -16.37 8.03 -4.54
CA ILE A 68 -16.39 7.83 -3.08
C ILE A 68 -16.46 9.14 -2.28
N GLU A 69 -16.23 10.29 -2.93
CA GLU A 69 -16.48 11.63 -2.39
C GLU A 69 -17.91 12.13 -2.63
N GLY A 70 -18.80 11.26 -3.15
CA GLY A 70 -20.16 11.63 -3.51
C GLY A 70 -20.28 12.33 -4.88
N GLY A 71 -19.22 12.28 -5.69
CA GLY A 71 -19.26 12.79 -7.06
C GLY A 71 -20.32 12.06 -7.89
N GLY A 72 -21.29 12.82 -8.42
CA GLY A 72 -22.36 12.25 -9.23
C GLY A 72 -21.83 11.66 -10.54
N PHE A 73 -22.31 10.47 -10.91
CA PHE A 73 -21.82 9.71 -12.07
C PHE A 73 -22.88 9.51 -13.16
N ALA A 74 -24.17 9.56 -12.83
CA ALA A 74 -25.25 9.27 -13.78
C ALA A 74 -26.42 10.25 -13.67
N ARG A 75 -27.06 10.57 -14.81
CA ARG A 75 -28.29 11.37 -14.81
C ARG A 75 -29.45 10.51 -14.27
N PRO A 76 -30.27 11.04 -13.34
CA PRO A 76 -31.43 10.30 -12.87
C PRO A 76 -32.42 10.05 -14.01
N ASN A 77 -33.19 8.96 -13.91
CA ASN A 77 -34.33 8.72 -14.78
C ASN A 77 -35.29 9.93 -14.70
N PRO A 78 -35.71 10.56 -15.84
CA PRO A 78 -36.62 11.70 -15.83
C PRO A 78 -37.99 11.44 -15.19
N ARG A 79 -38.39 10.16 -15.08
CA ARG A 79 -39.62 9.71 -14.42
C ARG A 79 -39.32 8.56 -13.46
N PRO A 80 -38.68 8.84 -12.32
CA PRO A 80 -38.30 7.80 -11.37
C PRO A 80 -39.52 7.36 -10.55
N MET A 81 -39.47 6.15 -9.98
CA MET A 81 -40.50 5.68 -9.03
C MET A 81 -40.54 6.54 -7.75
N PHE A 82 -39.37 7.04 -7.32
CA PHE A 82 -39.22 7.97 -6.19
C PHE A 82 -38.42 9.22 -6.63
N PRO A 83 -38.74 10.43 -6.12
CA PRO A 83 -38.01 11.63 -6.46
C PRO A 83 -36.52 11.53 -6.14
N ASN A 84 -35.68 11.95 -7.08
CA ASN A 84 -34.23 12.04 -6.91
C ASN A 84 -33.81 13.47 -6.56
N PRO A 85 -32.67 13.66 -5.86
CA PRO A 85 -32.07 14.97 -5.74
C PRO A 85 -31.70 15.56 -7.12
N PRO A 86 -31.62 16.88 -7.26
CA PRO A 86 -31.21 17.52 -8.51
C PRO A 86 -29.74 17.19 -8.82
N GLY A 87 -29.41 17.10 -10.12
CA GLY A 87 -28.05 16.85 -10.59
C GLY A 87 -27.79 15.39 -10.96
N LEU A 88 -26.51 15.01 -11.04
CA LEU A 88 -26.10 13.62 -11.24
C LEU A 88 -26.22 12.87 -9.90
N LEU A 89 -26.69 11.62 -9.95
CA LEU A 89 -26.75 10.75 -8.78
C LEU A 89 -25.35 10.21 -8.44
N PRO A 90 -24.98 10.14 -7.15
CA PRO A 90 -23.76 9.47 -6.71
C PRO A 90 -23.94 7.94 -6.75
N ILE A 91 -22.82 7.23 -6.62
CA ILE A 91 -22.83 5.81 -6.27
C ILE A 91 -23.26 5.66 -4.80
N GLU A 92 -23.95 4.59 -4.44
CA GLU A 92 -24.37 4.31 -3.06
C GLU A 92 -23.94 2.89 -2.66
N PRO A 93 -23.57 2.64 -1.39
CA PRO A 93 -23.64 3.57 -0.27
C PRO A 93 -22.44 4.51 -0.17
N GLN A 94 -22.69 5.76 0.25
CA GLN A 94 -21.62 6.70 0.61
C GLN A 94 -21.08 6.43 2.03
N SER A 95 -19.75 6.41 2.19
CA SER A 95 -19.10 6.32 3.51
C SER A 95 -18.24 7.56 3.80
N PRO A 96 -18.72 8.47 4.69
CA PRO A 96 -17.98 9.68 5.03
C PRO A 96 -16.56 9.41 5.56
N GLY A 97 -15.58 10.13 5.01
CA GLY A 97 -14.18 10.04 5.39
C GLY A 97 -13.41 8.85 4.83
N LEU A 98 -14.05 7.91 4.10
CA LEU A 98 -13.35 6.80 3.44
C LEU A 98 -12.22 7.31 2.53
N ARG A 99 -12.45 8.45 1.89
CA ARG A 99 -11.50 9.13 1.01
C ARG A 99 -10.11 9.35 1.62
N ASP A 100 -10.05 9.67 2.90
CA ASP A 100 -8.81 9.98 3.63
C ASP A 100 -8.06 8.70 4.05
N ARG A 101 -8.68 7.52 3.83
CA ARG A 101 -8.16 6.20 4.20
C ARG A 101 -7.80 5.34 2.98
N ILE A 102 -7.67 5.95 1.81
CA ILE A 102 -7.19 5.29 0.60
C ILE A 102 -5.66 5.35 0.55
N TRP A 103 -5.02 4.22 0.28
CA TRP A 103 -3.59 4.06 0.18
C TRP A 103 -3.20 3.64 -1.24
N TRP A 104 -2.09 4.17 -1.75
CA TRP A 104 -1.53 3.72 -3.02
C TRP A 104 -0.19 3.00 -2.83
N GLY A 105 -0.08 1.79 -3.41
CA GLY A 105 1.18 1.06 -3.52
C GLY A 105 2.11 1.68 -4.58
N ALA A 106 3.13 2.43 -4.15
CA ALA A 106 4.05 3.14 -5.04
C ALA A 106 5.39 2.40 -5.21
N GLY A 107 5.72 2.04 -6.47
CA GLY A 107 6.97 1.37 -6.83
C GLY A 107 8.09 2.27 -7.34
N THR A 108 7.84 3.57 -7.49
CA THR A 108 8.80 4.58 -7.98
C THR A 108 8.65 5.89 -7.23
N ARG A 109 9.66 6.77 -7.29
CA ARG A 109 9.60 8.15 -6.78
C ARG A 109 8.48 8.94 -7.45
N ALA A 110 8.39 8.86 -8.78
CA ALA A 110 7.35 9.56 -9.54
C ALA A 110 5.93 9.11 -9.16
N THR A 111 5.72 7.81 -8.89
CA THR A 111 4.40 7.33 -8.44
C THR A 111 4.08 7.73 -7.02
N ALA A 112 5.07 7.91 -6.15
CA ALA A 112 4.86 8.48 -4.83
C ALA A 112 4.49 9.97 -4.90
N GLU A 113 5.17 10.76 -5.73
CA GLU A 113 4.81 12.17 -5.97
C GLU A 113 3.38 12.30 -6.54
N TRP A 114 2.99 11.45 -7.50
CA TRP A 114 1.62 11.39 -8.01
C TRP A 114 0.62 10.97 -6.93
N THR A 115 0.95 10.00 -6.08
CA THR A 115 0.11 9.57 -4.94
C THR A 115 -0.22 10.75 -4.04
N ALA A 116 0.79 11.57 -3.73
CA ALA A 116 0.60 12.78 -2.94
C ALA A 116 -0.32 13.78 -3.62
N GLN A 117 -0.13 14.05 -4.92
CA GLN A 117 -0.99 14.97 -5.69
C GLN A 117 -2.46 14.51 -5.73
N GLN A 118 -2.69 13.19 -5.70
CA GLN A 118 -4.02 12.61 -5.63
C GLN A 118 -4.59 12.57 -4.21
N GLY A 119 -3.92 13.11 -3.18
CA GLY A 119 -4.42 13.11 -1.81
C GLY A 119 -4.63 11.72 -1.23
N MET A 120 -3.81 10.73 -1.59
CA MET A 120 -3.85 9.37 -1.03
C MET A 120 -2.69 9.13 -0.05
N ASN A 121 -2.90 8.26 0.93
CA ASN A 121 -1.81 7.77 1.77
C ASN A 121 -0.79 6.96 0.95
N LEU A 122 0.48 6.98 1.37
CA LEU A 122 1.54 6.25 0.68
C LEU A 122 1.74 4.88 1.33
N MET A 123 1.64 3.82 0.52
CA MET A 123 2.20 2.52 0.85
C MET A 123 3.46 2.31 0.01
N SER A 124 4.63 2.51 0.62
CA SER A 124 5.89 2.30 -0.07
C SER A 124 6.03 0.81 -0.37
N SER A 125 6.16 0.48 -1.65
CA SER A 125 6.27 -0.90 -2.10
C SER A 125 7.47 -1.60 -1.45
N THR A 126 7.36 -2.89 -1.17
CA THR A 126 8.48 -3.76 -0.73
C THR A 126 9.58 -3.91 -1.79
N LEU A 127 9.34 -3.31 -2.95
CA LEU A 127 10.25 -3.24 -4.07
C LEU A 127 10.15 -1.88 -4.78
N LEU A 128 11.29 -1.31 -5.15
CA LEU A 128 11.37 -0.11 -5.96
C LEU A 128 12.11 -0.42 -7.27
N THR A 129 11.57 0.04 -8.40
CA THR A 129 12.13 -0.20 -9.76
C THR A 129 13.12 0.89 -10.19
N GLU A 130 13.70 1.60 -9.24
CA GLU A 130 14.65 2.70 -9.46
C GLU A 130 15.88 2.50 -8.56
N ASP A 131 16.67 1.46 -8.87
CA ASP A 131 17.90 1.16 -8.14
C ASP A 131 18.97 2.21 -8.44
N THR A 132 19.48 2.83 -7.38
CA THR A 132 20.59 3.81 -7.45
C THR A 132 21.87 3.30 -6.78
N GLY A 133 21.89 2.03 -6.35
CA GLY A 133 23.04 1.41 -5.69
C GLY A 133 23.16 1.70 -4.20
N VAL A 134 22.22 2.45 -3.61
CA VAL A 134 22.12 2.67 -2.16
C VAL A 134 21.24 1.60 -1.49
N PRO A 135 21.35 1.39 -0.17
CA PRO A 135 20.48 0.48 0.57
C PRO A 135 18.99 0.77 0.33
N PHE A 136 18.18 -0.29 0.33
CA PHE A 136 16.75 -0.20 0.03
C PHE A 136 15.99 0.74 0.97
N HIS A 137 16.30 0.72 2.27
CA HIS A 137 15.69 1.62 3.23
C HIS A 137 16.00 3.10 2.92
N GLN A 138 17.17 3.42 2.36
CA GLN A 138 17.49 4.79 1.96
C GLN A 138 16.72 5.19 0.70
N LEU A 139 16.54 4.27 -0.26
CA LEU A 139 15.68 4.51 -1.44
C LEU A 139 14.24 4.81 -1.02
N GLN A 140 13.70 4.03 -0.08
CA GLN A 140 12.36 4.25 0.46
C GLN A 140 12.28 5.56 1.25
N ALA A 141 13.27 5.90 2.08
CA ALA A 141 13.30 7.17 2.80
C ALA A 141 13.27 8.38 1.85
N GLU A 142 14.04 8.33 0.74
CA GLU A 142 13.99 9.36 -0.30
C GLU A 142 12.59 9.45 -0.96
N GLN A 143 11.97 8.30 -1.29
CA GLN A 143 10.62 8.25 -1.83
C GLN A 143 9.60 8.91 -0.88
N ILE A 144 9.71 8.62 0.42
CA ILE A 144 8.84 9.18 1.48
C ILE A 144 9.03 10.69 1.58
N HIS A 145 10.28 11.18 1.53
CA HIS A 145 10.56 12.61 1.56
C HIS A 145 9.94 13.35 0.36
N ARG A 146 10.09 12.79 -0.85
CA ARG A 146 9.47 13.33 -2.08
C ARG A 146 7.95 13.34 -2.00
N PHE A 147 7.34 12.26 -1.50
CA PHE A 147 5.90 12.21 -1.25
C PHE A 147 5.44 13.32 -0.31
N ARG A 148 6.09 13.48 0.85
CA ARG A 148 5.73 14.52 1.82
C ARG A 148 5.90 15.93 1.26
N LYS A 149 6.95 16.17 0.47
CA LYS A 149 7.14 17.44 -0.25
C LYS A 149 5.98 17.69 -1.22
N ALA A 150 5.67 16.73 -2.09
CA ALA A 150 4.59 16.85 -3.06
C ALA A 150 3.22 17.02 -2.38
N TRP A 151 3.00 16.42 -1.22
CA TRP A 151 1.78 16.59 -0.42
C TRP A 151 1.63 18.03 0.08
N ALA A 152 2.70 18.58 0.65
CA ALA A 152 2.73 19.96 1.11
C ALA A 152 2.50 20.94 -0.04
N ASP A 153 3.13 20.69 -1.21
CA ASP A 153 2.97 21.51 -2.41
C ASP A 153 1.52 21.43 -2.98
N ALA A 154 0.84 20.28 -2.83
CA ALA A 154 -0.54 20.07 -3.27
C ALA A 154 -1.59 20.71 -2.34
N GLY A 155 -1.25 20.96 -1.07
CA GLY A 155 -2.09 21.72 -0.14
C GLY A 155 -3.35 20.99 0.34
N HIS A 156 -3.30 19.65 0.49
CA HIS A 156 -4.42 18.88 1.01
C HIS A 156 -4.77 19.27 2.46
N PRO A 157 -6.06 19.21 2.86
CA PRO A 157 -6.53 19.74 4.13
C PRO A 157 -6.22 18.84 5.35
N HIS A 158 -5.65 17.65 5.13
CA HIS A 158 -5.31 16.69 6.17
C HIS A 158 -3.86 16.22 6.02
N GLU A 159 -3.33 15.61 7.07
CA GLU A 159 -2.00 15.00 7.06
C GLU A 159 -2.05 13.61 6.42
N PRO A 160 -1.08 13.28 5.55
CA PRO A 160 -1.02 11.96 4.97
C PRO A 160 -0.43 10.96 5.98
N ARG A 161 -0.65 9.68 5.71
CA ARG A 161 0.07 8.59 6.34
C ARG A 161 0.96 7.88 5.33
N VAL A 162 2.06 7.35 5.84
CA VAL A 162 3.05 6.57 5.10
C VAL A 162 3.23 5.21 5.78
N SER A 163 3.22 4.14 4.99
CA SER A 163 3.54 2.80 5.47
C SER A 163 4.72 2.18 4.73
N VAL A 164 5.49 1.40 5.46
CA VAL A 164 6.56 0.53 4.95
C VAL A 164 6.36 -0.87 5.50
N SER A 165 6.72 -1.88 4.71
CA SER A 165 6.62 -3.28 5.12
C SER A 165 8.00 -3.89 5.33
N ARG A 166 8.13 -4.74 6.36
CA ARG A 166 9.36 -5.47 6.69
C ARG A 166 9.05 -6.87 7.18
N SER A 167 9.89 -7.82 6.78
CA SER A 167 10.00 -9.13 7.44
C SER A 167 10.94 -8.95 8.63
N ILE A 168 10.41 -9.03 9.85
CA ILE A 168 11.15 -8.83 11.10
C ILE A 168 10.88 -10.01 12.02
N PHE A 169 11.94 -10.73 12.42
CA PHE A 169 11.89 -11.93 13.25
C PHE A 169 12.86 -11.80 14.42
N ALA A 170 12.33 -11.57 15.62
CA ALA A 170 13.12 -11.66 16.85
C ALA A 170 13.37 -13.13 17.18
N LEU A 171 14.64 -13.56 17.18
CA LEU A 171 15.02 -14.93 17.48
C LEU A 171 15.08 -15.11 19.00
N VAL A 172 14.04 -15.67 19.61
CA VAL A 172 13.94 -15.77 21.08
C VAL A 172 13.97 -17.21 21.60
N ASP A 173 13.76 -18.18 20.72
CA ASP A 173 13.85 -19.61 21.04
C ASP A 173 14.60 -20.43 19.95
N ASP A 174 14.83 -21.72 20.22
CA ASP A 174 15.53 -22.61 19.29
C ASP A 174 14.75 -22.85 17.99
N ARG A 175 13.42 -22.70 18.01
CA ARG A 175 12.56 -22.87 16.84
C ARG A 175 12.72 -21.67 15.89
N ASP A 176 12.77 -20.46 16.42
CA ASP A 176 13.06 -19.25 15.63
C ASP A 176 14.43 -19.35 14.97
N ARG A 177 15.46 -19.78 15.72
CA ARG A 177 16.80 -20.04 15.18
C ARG A 177 16.81 -21.12 14.10
N ALA A 178 16.02 -22.17 14.28
CA ALA A 178 15.92 -23.24 13.28
C ALA A 178 15.29 -22.74 11.97
N TYR A 179 14.29 -21.86 12.05
CA TYR A 179 13.61 -21.33 10.87
C TYR A 179 14.36 -20.17 10.20
N PHE A 180 14.88 -19.22 10.97
CA PHE A 180 15.39 -17.95 10.45
C PHE A 180 16.85 -17.65 10.82
N GLY A 181 17.44 -18.40 11.75
CA GLY A 181 18.81 -18.17 12.22
C GLY A 181 19.93 -18.64 11.28
N ARG A 182 19.61 -19.12 10.07
CA ARG A 182 20.58 -19.62 9.08
C ARG A 182 20.88 -18.64 7.93
N GLY A 183 20.65 -17.33 8.13
CA GLY A 183 21.18 -16.27 7.26
C GLY A 183 20.53 -16.18 5.87
N GLY A 184 19.23 -16.43 5.78
CA GLY A 184 18.54 -16.58 4.49
C GLY A 184 18.44 -15.33 3.62
N ASP A 185 18.55 -14.12 4.18
CA ASP A 185 18.37 -12.85 3.45
C ASP A 185 19.01 -11.68 4.21
N GLU A 186 20.32 -11.76 4.49
CA GLU A 186 21.03 -10.72 5.25
C GLU A 186 21.29 -9.41 4.45
N SER A 187 21.05 -9.43 3.13
CA SER A 187 21.30 -8.32 2.22
C SER A 187 20.11 -8.04 1.31
N ASP A 188 19.97 -6.78 0.89
CA ASP A 188 18.98 -6.41 -0.13
C ASP A 188 19.18 -7.22 -1.40
N GLN A 189 18.08 -7.60 -2.03
CA GLN A 189 18.11 -8.36 -3.29
C GLN A 189 17.88 -7.44 -4.49
N VAL A 190 18.48 -7.78 -5.63
CA VAL A 190 18.21 -7.13 -6.92
C VAL A 190 17.61 -8.17 -7.86
N GLY A 191 16.47 -7.86 -8.45
CA GLY A 191 15.79 -8.68 -9.45
C GLY A 191 15.30 -7.86 -10.65
N ILE A 192 14.63 -8.52 -11.58
CA ILE A 192 14.01 -7.88 -12.75
C ILE A 192 12.50 -8.06 -12.66
N ILE A 193 11.76 -6.95 -12.73
CA ILE A 193 10.29 -6.93 -12.79
C ILE A 193 9.86 -6.04 -13.96
N ASP A 194 8.98 -6.54 -14.82
CA ASP A 194 8.45 -5.81 -15.98
C ASP A 194 9.60 -5.14 -16.80
N ASN A 195 10.69 -5.87 -17.04
CA ASN A 195 11.93 -5.41 -17.70
C ASN A 195 12.70 -4.27 -17.01
N SER A 196 12.37 -3.95 -15.76
CA SER A 196 13.07 -2.95 -14.94
C SER A 196 13.87 -3.62 -13.83
N VAL A 197 15.06 -3.09 -13.54
CA VAL A 197 15.86 -3.51 -12.38
C VAL A 197 15.17 -3.04 -11.11
N ALA A 198 15.03 -3.94 -10.15
CA ALA A 198 14.26 -3.67 -8.96
C ALA A 198 14.98 -4.18 -7.71
N ARG A 199 14.96 -3.38 -6.65
CA ARG A 199 15.59 -3.70 -5.36
C ARG A 199 14.52 -4.08 -4.34
N PHE A 200 14.75 -5.16 -3.61
CA PHE A 200 13.92 -5.66 -2.52
C PHE A 200 14.64 -5.48 -1.19
N GLY A 201 13.90 -5.12 -0.14
CA GLY A 201 14.47 -5.05 1.20
C GLY A 201 14.85 -6.42 1.75
N ARG A 202 15.95 -6.47 2.51
CA ARG A 202 16.36 -7.64 3.28
C ARG A 202 15.32 -8.06 4.33
N SER A 203 15.42 -9.31 4.79
CA SER A 203 14.72 -9.74 6.01
C SER A 203 15.58 -9.43 7.24
N TYR A 204 14.96 -8.95 8.30
CA TYR A 204 15.61 -8.72 9.59
C TYR A 204 15.33 -9.91 10.50
N ALA A 205 16.35 -10.72 10.81
CA ALA A 205 16.21 -11.87 11.68
C ALA A 205 17.47 -12.03 12.55
N ASP A 206 17.38 -11.67 13.82
CA ASP A 206 18.50 -11.75 14.76
C ASP A 206 17.98 -11.81 16.21
N GLU A 207 18.91 -11.94 17.16
CA GLU A 207 18.65 -11.72 18.57
C GLU A 207 18.08 -10.30 18.81
N PRO A 208 17.19 -10.12 19.81
CA PRO A 208 16.52 -8.85 20.03
C PRO A 208 17.46 -7.63 20.10
N ASP A 209 18.59 -7.74 20.80
CA ASP A 209 19.55 -6.65 20.98
C ASP A 209 20.17 -6.19 19.65
N LYS A 210 20.67 -7.12 18.85
CA LYS A 210 21.22 -6.84 17.52
C LYS A 210 20.15 -6.40 16.53
N LEU A 211 18.97 -7.02 16.60
CA LEU A 211 17.84 -6.68 15.76
C LEU A 211 17.42 -5.23 15.98
N ILE A 212 17.39 -4.76 17.23
CA ILE A 212 17.12 -3.36 17.57
C ILE A 212 18.17 -2.44 16.93
N GLU A 213 19.46 -2.76 17.04
CA GLU A 213 20.53 -1.96 16.42
C GLU A 213 20.33 -1.84 14.90
N GLN A 214 20.07 -2.95 14.21
CA GLN A 214 19.81 -2.97 12.77
C GLN A 214 18.57 -2.13 12.39
N LEU A 215 17.51 -2.20 13.18
CA LEU A 215 16.26 -1.47 12.91
C LEU A 215 16.39 0.04 13.19
N ARG A 216 17.30 0.46 14.07
CA ARG A 216 17.62 1.90 14.27
C ARG A 216 18.28 2.53 13.04
N GLU A 217 18.96 1.73 12.23
CA GLU A 217 19.63 2.19 11.00
C GLU A 217 18.66 2.30 9.80
N ASP A 218 17.46 1.70 9.89
CA ASP A 218 16.48 1.72 8.80
C ASP A 218 15.77 3.09 8.70
N GLU A 219 16.36 3.96 7.88
CA GLU A 219 15.86 5.33 7.60
C GLU A 219 14.39 5.36 7.13
N ALA A 220 13.91 4.32 6.44
CA ALA A 220 12.52 4.28 5.98
C ALA A 220 11.55 3.93 7.11
N ILE A 221 11.92 3.05 8.04
CA ILE A 221 11.14 2.83 9.26
C ILE A 221 11.07 4.12 10.07
N ALA A 222 12.19 4.84 10.23
CA ALA A 222 12.22 6.10 10.95
C ALA A 222 11.34 7.20 10.29
N ALA A 223 11.21 7.17 8.96
CA ALA A 223 10.43 8.14 8.20
C ALA A 223 8.93 7.80 8.07
N ALA A 224 8.54 6.54 8.32
CA ALA A 224 7.17 6.07 8.11
C ALA A 224 6.27 6.25 9.36
N ASP A 225 4.97 6.37 9.13
CA ASP A 225 3.96 6.50 10.18
C ASP A 225 3.41 5.13 10.61
N THR A 226 3.65 4.09 9.81
CA THR A 226 3.13 2.74 10.04
C THR A 226 4.11 1.69 9.51
N LEU A 227 4.58 0.82 10.41
CA LEU A 227 5.34 -0.36 10.05
C LEU A 227 4.41 -1.56 9.92
N LEU A 228 4.39 -2.19 8.75
CA LEU A 228 3.66 -3.42 8.50
C LEU A 228 4.61 -4.61 8.63
N LEU A 229 4.30 -5.52 9.55
CA LEU A 229 5.09 -6.74 9.76
C LEU A 229 4.57 -7.85 8.83
N THR A 230 5.45 -8.37 7.97
CA THR A 230 5.15 -9.55 7.15
C THR A 230 5.45 -10.81 7.95
N VAL A 231 4.45 -11.67 8.11
CA VAL A 231 4.52 -12.88 8.93
C VAL A 231 4.48 -14.15 8.05
N PRO A 232 5.18 -15.24 8.43
CA PRO A 232 5.27 -16.47 7.65
C PRO A 232 3.97 -17.28 7.79
N ASN A 233 2.96 -16.91 7.02
CA ASN A 233 1.62 -17.51 7.08
C ASN A 233 1.59 -19.04 6.95
N GLN A 234 2.57 -19.64 6.25
CA GLN A 234 2.70 -21.08 6.10
C GLN A 234 3.04 -21.82 7.41
N LEU A 235 3.57 -21.12 8.41
CA LEU A 235 3.94 -21.69 9.71
C LEU A 235 2.78 -21.74 10.73
N GLY A 236 1.57 -21.36 10.32
CA GLY A 236 0.35 -21.52 11.12
C GLY A 236 0.13 -20.42 12.18
N VAL A 237 -1.09 -20.35 12.69
CA VAL A 237 -1.57 -19.23 13.52
C VAL A 237 -0.73 -19.05 14.79
N GLU A 238 -0.45 -20.13 15.51
CA GLU A 238 0.29 -20.08 16.79
C GLU A 238 1.69 -19.50 16.63
N TYR A 239 2.41 -19.90 15.58
CA TYR A 239 3.75 -19.37 15.33
C TYR A 239 3.72 -17.90 14.89
N ASN A 240 2.75 -17.53 14.05
CA ASN A 240 2.60 -16.12 13.63
C ASN A 240 2.22 -15.21 14.82
N ALA A 241 1.42 -15.70 15.77
CA ALA A 241 1.15 -14.98 17.03
C ALA A 241 2.42 -14.80 17.86
N HIS A 242 3.25 -15.86 17.99
CA HIS A 242 4.56 -15.79 18.65
C HIS A 242 5.49 -14.76 18.00
N VAL A 243 5.56 -14.70 16.66
CA VAL A 243 6.37 -13.70 15.94
C VAL A 243 5.94 -12.29 16.30
N ILE A 244 4.63 -12.00 16.25
CA ILE A 244 4.10 -10.66 16.58
C ILE A 244 4.35 -10.34 18.06
N GLU A 245 4.07 -11.27 18.97
CA GLU A 245 4.28 -11.09 20.41
C GLU A 245 5.76 -10.82 20.73
N SER A 246 6.68 -11.51 20.07
CA SER A 246 8.11 -11.34 20.27
C SER A 246 8.58 -9.94 19.87
N ILE A 247 8.08 -9.40 18.75
CA ILE A 247 8.37 -8.01 18.36
C ILE A 247 7.80 -7.03 19.39
N LEU A 248 6.55 -7.21 19.80
CA LEU A 248 5.89 -6.31 20.77
C LEU A 248 6.57 -6.33 22.15
N LYS A 249 7.12 -7.47 22.55
CA LYS A 249 7.73 -7.65 23.87
C LYS A 249 9.20 -7.26 23.93
N TYR A 250 9.98 -7.59 22.90
CA TYR A 250 11.44 -7.50 22.96
C TYR A 250 12.05 -6.44 22.05
N VAL A 251 11.31 -5.91 21.07
CA VAL A 251 11.84 -4.97 20.06
C VAL A 251 11.13 -3.61 20.12
N ALA A 252 9.80 -3.60 20.03
CA ALA A 252 8.99 -2.40 19.98
C ALA A 252 9.24 -1.40 21.14
N PRO A 253 9.38 -1.83 22.42
CA PRO A 253 9.59 -0.90 23.53
C PRO A 253 10.91 -0.13 23.41
N GLU A 254 11.98 -0.79 22.96
CA GLU A 254 13.32 -0.20 22.82
C GLU A 254 13.40 0.80 21.66
N LEU A 255 12.54 0.64 20.66
CA LEU A 255 12.42 1.55 19.51
C LEU A 255 11.32 2.61 19.69
N GLY A 256 10.62 2.61 20.84
CA GLY A 256 9.55 3.56 21.13
C GLY A 256 8.29 3.36 20.30
N TRP A 257 8.11 2.17 19.72
CA TRP A 257 6.92 1.80 18.95
C TRP A 257 5.75 1.52 19.90
N ARG A 258 4.52 1.72 19.41
CA ARG A 258 3.27 1.54 20.18
C ARG A 258 2.35 0.55 19.49
#